data_AF-A0A2E8R2L5-F1
#
_entry.id   AF-A0A2E8R2L5-F1
#
_cell.length_a   1.000
_cell.length_b   1.000
_cell.length_c   1.000
_cell.angle_alpha   90.00
_cell.angle_beta   90.00
_cell.angle_gamma   90.00
#
_symmetry.space_group_name_H-M   'P 1'
#
loop_
_entity.id
_entity.type
_entity.pdbx_description
1 polymer ?
#
loop_
_entity_poly.entity_id
_entity_poly.type
_entity_poly.pdbx_seq_one_letter_code
_entity_poly.pdbx_strand_id
1 'polypeptide(L)'
;MTQGSADLDKFEAAKPEDGADGCAAGAQTSESDMDKLIALIKLTLGEEVKDVRSSSRLTESPVCLVADEGDVDMHFERLLRQHQQPVMGHKRVLEINPGHALTRALADLVNREGASEALEDAAHLLFDQARILEGETLPDPAAFSRRLAGLLTKTLSA
;
A
#
# COMPACT_ATOMS: atom_id res chain seq x y z
N MET A 1 34.86 13.01 -11.44
CA MET A 1 34.36 13.01 -10.05
C MET A 1 34.11 14.46 -9.65
N THR A 2 32.86 14.87 -9.55
CA THR A 2 32.45 16.20 -9.09
C THR A 2 31.73 15.99 -7.77
N GLN A 3 32.45 16.24 -6.68
CA GLN A 3 31.95 16.19 -5.31
C GLN A 3 30.80 17.17 -5.16
N GLY A 4 29.61 16.66 -4.83
CA GLY A 4 28.42 17.42 -4.53
C GLY A 4 27.89 16.99 -3.17
N SER A 5 28.65 17.26 -2.11
CA SER A 5 28.13 17.23 -0.75
C SER A 5 27.23 18.45 -0.56
N ALA A 6 25.94 18.28 -0.82
CA ALA A 6 24.91 19.21 -0.40
C ALA A 6 24.27 18.67 0.87
N ASP A 7 24.74 19.17 2.02
CA ASP A 7 24.04 19.11 3.30
C ASP A 7 22.65 19.75 3.12
N LEU A 8 21.59 18.93 3.23
CA LEU A 8 20.18 19.34 3.11
C LEU A 8 19.54 19.65 4.47
N ASP A 9 20.33 19.82 5.53
CA ASP A 9 19.83 20.00 6.91
C ASP A 9 19.51 21.46 7.31
N LYS A 10 19.26 22.38 6.36
CA LYS A 10 18.97 23.80 6.70
C LYS A 10 17.89 24.49 5.89
N PHE A 11 16.70 23.89 5.83
CA PHE A 11 15.48 24.66 5.57
C PHE A 11 14.44 24.39 6.67
N GLU A 12 14.48 25.21 7.72
CA GLU A 12 13.30 25.49 8.54
C GLU A 12 12.31 26.29 7.67
N ALA A 13 11.27 25.63 7.18
CA ALA A 13 10.09 26.30 6.62
C ALA A 13 9.03 26.45 7.72
N ALA A 14 8.57 27.69 7.88
CA ALA A 14 7.71 28.19 8.93
C ALA A 14 6.34 27.47 9.04
N LYS A 15 5.85 27.41 10.28
CA LYS A 15 4.48 27.00 10.64
C LYS A 15 3.40 27.84 9.94
N PRO A 16 2.29 27.21 9.55
CA PRO A 16 0.97 27.80 9.65
C PRO A 16 0.19 27.17 10.81
N GLU A 17 -0.25 28.00 11.76
CA GLU A 17 -1.19 27.60 12.82
C GLU A 17 -2.64 27.90 12.40
N ASP A 18 -3.48 26.91 12.67
CA ASP A 18 -4.91 26.90 13.04
C ASP A 18 -6.04 27.34 12.09
N GLY A 19 -6.85 26.33 11.77
CA GLY A 19 -8.25 26.39 11.38
C GLY A 19 -8.89 25.01 11.56
N ALA A 20 -9.30 24.69 12.78
CA ALA A 20 -9.87 23.42 13.21
C ALA A 20 -11.33 23.20 12.77
N ASP A 21 -11.65 21.96 12.39
CA ASP A 21 -12.87 21.22 12.74
C ASP A 21 -12.67 19.77 12.24
N GLY A 22 -12.18 18.86 13.08
CA GLY A 22 -13.01 17.94 13.89
C GLY A 22 -13.13 16.59 13.16
N CYS A 23 -12.45 15.52 13.57
CA CYS A 23 -12.73 14.79 14.79
C CYS A 23 -11.54 13.90 15.18
N ALA A 24 -10.99 14.15 16.36
CA ALA A 24 -10.23 13.15 17.10
C ALA A 24 -11.22 12.18 17.76
N ALA A 25 -11.26 10.96 17.25
CA ALA A 25 -11.69 9.74 17.93
C ALA A 25 -10.95 8.61 17.19
N GLY A 26 -9.99 7.88 17.76
CA GLY A 26 -10.07 7.22 19.05
C GLY A 26 -9.97 5.71 18.81
N ALA A 27 -8.87 5.27 18.20
CA ALA A 27 -8.42 3.89 18.24
C ALA A 27 -6.90 3.96 18.08
N GLN A 28 -6.16 3.71 19.17
CA GLN A 28 -4.80 3.24 18.99
C GLN A 28 -4.96 1.84 18.40
N THR A 29 -5.02 1.75 17.07
CA THR A 29 -4.87 0.49 16.38
C THR A 29 -3.61 -0.14 16.95
N SER A 30 -3.77 -1.30 17.59
CA SER A 30 -2.63 -1.93 18.25
C SER A 30 -1.62 -2.32 17.18
N GLU A 31 -0.33 -2.13 17.47
CA GLU A 31 0.75 -2.61 16.59
C GLU A 31 0.55 -4.09 16.25
N SER A 32 0.02 -4.86 17.22
CA SER A 32 -0.36 -6.27 17.03
C SER A 32 -1.49 -6.51 16.03
N ASP A 33 -2.46 -5.61 15.89
CA ASP A 33 -3.54 -5.77 14.88
C ASP A 33 -3.04 -5.40 13.49
N MET A 34 -2.08 -4.50 13.40
CA MET A 34 -1.39 -4.21 12.15
C MET A 34 -0.54 -5.39 11.68
N ASP A 35 0.18 -6.04 12.59
CA ASP A 35 0.93 -7.26 12.28
C ASP A 35 0.00 -8.38 11.80
N LYS A 36 -1.16 -8.54 12.44
CA LYS A 36 -2.19 -9.50 11.99
C LYS A 36 -2.71 -9.17 10.59
N LEU A 37 -2.98 -7.89 10.30
CA LEU A 37 -3.41 -7.48 8.96
C LEU A 37 -2.33 -7.79 7.92
N ILE A 38 -1.06 -7.46 8.21
CA ILE A 38 0.08 -7.78 7.33
C ILE A 38 0.17 -9.28 7.08
N ALA A 39 0.05 -10.10 8.13
CA ALA A 39 0.07 -11.56 8.02
C ALA A 39 -1.10 -12.09 7.18
N LEU A 40 -2.30 -11.55 7.37
CA LEU A 40 -3.49 -11.89 6.58
C LEU A 40 -3.28 -11.53 5.10
N ILE A 41 -2.84 -10.32 4.81
CA ILE A 41 -2.57 -9.87 3.43
C ILE A 41 -1.52 -10.77 2.77
N LYS A 42 -0.44 -11.10 3.48
CA LYS A 42 0.60 -12.00 2.98
C LYS A 42 0.05 -13.40 2.69
N LEU A 43 -0.83 -13.92 3.54
CA LEU A 43 -1.48 -15.21 3.32
C LEU A 43 -2.42 -15.16 2.10
N THR A 44 -3.23 -14.11 1.98
CA THR A 44 -4.19 -13.93 0.87
C THR A 44 -3.49 -13.80 -0.48
N LEU A 45 -2.43 -12.99 -0.56
CA LEU A 45 -1.71 -12.73 -1.80
C LEU A 45 -0.74 -13.87 -2.15
N GLY A 46 -0.29 -14.64 -1.16
CA GLY A 46 0.53 -15.83 -1.34
C GLY A 46 1.71 -15.59 -2.26
N GLU A 47 1.70 -16.25 -3.42
CA GLU A 47 2.79 -16.18 -4.40
C GLU A 47 2.78 -14.94 -5.31
N GLU A 48 1.75 -14.08 -5.25
CA GLU A 48 1.69 -12.87 -6.08
C GLU A 48 2.67 -11.79 -5.61
N VAL A 49 3.04 -11.83 -4.33
CA VAL A 49 4.00 -10.91 -3.70
C VAL A 49 5.23 -11.67 -3.22
N LYS A 50 6.36 -10.97 -3.09
CA LYS A 50 7.58 -11.51 -2.47
C LYS A 50 7.46 -11.47 -0.95
N ASP A 51 6.99 -10.33 -0.44
CA ASP A 51 6.76 -10.11 0.98
C ASP A 51 5.72 -9.00 1.20
N VAL A 52 5.22 -8.88 2.44
CA VAL A 52 4.35 -7.78 2.89
C VAL A 52 4.90 -7.24 4.20
N ARG A 53 5.12 -5.94 4.29
CA ARG A 53 5.68 -5.29 5.49
C ARG A 53 5.11 -3.89 5.73
N SER A 54 5.32 -3.34 6.92
CA SER A 54 4.98 -1.94 7.22
C SER A 54 5.94 -0.97 6.53
N SER A 55 5.43 0.15 6.02
CA SER A 55 6.26 1.26 5.53
C SER A 55 6.45 2.34 6.59
N SER A 56 7.62 2.96 6.62
CA SER A 56 7.92 4.19 7.37
C SER A 56 8.04 5.43 6.48
N ARG A 57 7.91 5.27 5.16
CA ARG A 57 8.16 6.33 4.17
C ARG A 57 6.88 6.90 3.55
N LEU A 58 5.77 6.16 3.65
CA LEU A 58 4.49 6.54 3.06
C LEU A 58 3.76 7.56 3.94
N THR A 59 3.34 8.66 3.34
CA THR A 59 2.55 9.71 4.00
C THR A 59 1.09 9.64 3.57
N GLU A 60 0.82 9.76 2.26
CA GLU A 60 -0.56 9.91 1.75
C GLU A 60 -1.17 8.62 1.19
N SER A 61 -0.36 7.68 0.71
CA SER A 61 -0.88 6.44 0.10
C SER A 61 -1.01 5.32 1.15
N PRO A 62 -2.06 4.47 1.07
CA PRO A 62 -2.22 3.32 1.98
C PRO A 62 -1.17 2.24 1.73
N VAL A 63 -0.67 2.11 0.50
CA VAL A 63 0.26 1.07 0.08
C VAL A 63 1.18 1.53 -1.04
N CYS A 64 2.33 0.86 -1.19
CA CYS A 64 3.18 0.95 -2.38
C CYS A 64 3.87 -0.39 -2.68
N LEU A 65 4.36 -0.55 -3.91
CA LEU A 65 5.24 -1.67 -4.24
C LEU A 65 6.69 -1.19 -4.23
N VAL A 66 7.58 -2.04 -3.72
CA VAL A 66 9.01 -1.80 -3.77
C VAL A 66 9.75 -3.01 -4.30
N ALA A 67 10.87 -2.75 -4.96
CA ALA A 67 11.86 -3.78 -5.22
C ALA A 67 12.49 -4.21 -3.89
N ASP A 68 12.79 -5.51 -3.77
CA ASP A 68 13.53 -6.01 -2.62
C ASP A 68 15.04 -5.72 -2.77
N GLU A 69 15.80 -5.89 -1.70
CA GLU A 69 17.24 -5.65 -1.71
C GLU A 69 17.95 -6.53 -2.76
N GLY A 70 18.60 -5.89 -3.72
CA GLY A 70 19.31 -6.57 -4.82
C GLY A 70 18.47 -6.84 -6.07
N ASP A 71 17.16 -6.59 -6.03
CA ASP A 71 16.32 -6.64 -7.23
C ASP A 71 16.44 -5.35 -8.05
N VAL A 72 16.08 -5.45 -9.32
CA VAL A 72 16.09 -4.32 -10.25
C VAL A 72 15.04 -3.28 -9.82
N ASP A 73 15.46 -2.03 -9.76
CA ASP A 73 14.60 -0.89 -9.45
C ASP A 73 13.45 -0.75 -10.45
N MET A 74 12.27 -0.37 -9.96
CA MET A 74 11.05 -0.26 -10.76
C MET A 74 11.17 0.75 -11.90
N HIS A 75 11.89 1.84 -11.68
CA HIS A 75 12.14 2.84 -12.72
C HIS A 75 12.97 2.25 -13.87
N PHE A 76 13.98 1.44 -13.53
CA PHE A 76 14.83 0.81 -14.52
C PHE A 76 14.08 -0.27 -15.31
N GLU A 77 13.25 -1.08 -14.65
CA GLU A 77 12.38 -2.03 -15.37
C GLU A 77 11.42 -1.34 -16.33
N ARG A 78 10.85 -0.20 -15.92
CA ARG A 78 9.96 0.59 -16.78
C ARG A 78 10.70 1.08 -18.03
N LEU A 79 11.94 1.54 -17.88
CA LEU A 79 12.78 1.94 -19.01
C LEU A 79 13.06 0.74 -19.94
N LEU A 80 13.39 -0.42 -19.40
CA LEU A 80 13.63 -1.63 -20.20
C LEU A 80 12.38 -2.06 -20.98
N ARG A 81 11.20 -2.02 -20.36
CA ARG A 81 9.93 -2.32 -21.05
C ARG A 81 9.65 -1.36 -22.20
N GLN A 82 9.96 -0.08 -22.05
CA GLN A 82 9.84 0.91 -23.14
C GLN A 82 10.75 0.60 -24.33
N HIS A 83 11.93 0.03 -24.06
CA HIS A 83 12.87 -0.44 -25.07
C HIS A 83 12.57 -1.85 -25.60
N GLN A 84 11.38 -2.40 -25.32
CA GLN A 84 10.96 -3.76 -25.71
C GLN A 84 11.92 -4.86 -25.23
N GLN A 85 12.71 -4.59 -24.18
CA GLN A 85 13.53 -5.60 -23.54
C GLN A 85 12.63 -6.47 -22.66
N PRO A 86 12.78 -7.80 -22.71
CA PRO A 86 12.03 -8.69 -21.83
C PRO A 86 12.50 -8.45 -20.39
N VAL A 87 11.60 -7.94 -19.56
CA VAL A 87 11.81 -7.84 -18.12
C VAL A 87 11.06 -9.00 -17.49
N MET A 88 11.78 -9.88 -16.80
CA MET A 88 11.15 -10.91 -15.99
C MET A 88 10.41 -10.19 -14.86
N GLY A 89 9.10 -10.44 -14.71
CA GLY A 89 8.32 -9.83 -13.64
C GLY A 89 8.81 -10.32 -12.29
N HIS A 90 9.66 -9.53 -11.63
CA HIS A 90 10.12 -9.83 -10.28
C HIS A 90 8.97 -9.61 -9.30
N LYS A 91 8.74 -10.59 -8.42
CA LYS A 91 7.77 -10.44 -7.32
C LYS A 91 8.20 -9.26 -6.46
N ARG A 92 7.26 -8.39 -6.12
CA ARG A 92 7.52 -7.16 -5.36
C ARG A 92 7.17 -7.33 -3.89
N VAL A 93 7.75 -6.48 -3.06
CA VAL A 93 7.34 -6.34 -1.66
C VAL A 93 6.24 -5.30 -1.60
N LEU A 94 5.10 -5.66 -1.01
CA LEU A 94 3.99 -4.74 -0.75
C LEU A 94 4.23 -4.06 0.61
N GLU A 95 4.42 -2.74 0.62
CA GLU A 95 4.50 -2.01 1.87
C GLU A 95 3.15 -1.39 2.25
N ILE A 96 2.74 -1.57 3.51
CA ILE A 96 1.50 -1.05 4.09
C ILE A 96 1.81 0.17 4.94
N ASN A 97 1.11 1.28 4.73
CA ASN A 97 1.25 2.50 5.52
C ASN A 97 0.39 2.45 6.80
N PRO A 98 0.95 2.29 8.02
CA PRO A 98 0.16 2.30 9.26
C PRO A 98 -0.42 3.69 9.59
N GLY A 99 0.11 4.75 8.98
CA GLY A 99 -0.34 6.13 9.11
C GLY A 99 -1.60 6.46 8.30
N HIS A 100 -2.05 5.58 7.40
CA HIS A 100 -3.22 5.84 6.58
C HIS A 100 -4.53 5.43 7.27
N ALA A 101 -5.62 6.18 7.05
CA ALA A 101 -6.91 5.91 7.69
C ALA A 101 -7.50 4.56 7.28
N LEU A 102 -7.40 4.20 6.00
CA LEU A 102 -7.88 2.92 5.46
C LEU A 102 -7.19 1.71 6.11
N THR A 103 -5.86 1.74 6.25
CA THR A 103 -5.10 0.60 6.78
C THR A 103 -5.38 0.40 8.27
N ARG A 104 -5.54 1.49 9.04
CA ARG A 104 -6.02 1.42 10.43
C ARG A 104 -7.42 0.83 10.53
N ALA A 105 -8.35 1.28 9.69
CA ALA A 105 -9.71 0.73 9.68
C ALA A 105 -9.72 -0.77 9.35
N LEU A 106 -8.86 -1.23 8.42
CA LEU A 106 -8.70 -2.65 8.10
C LEU A 106 -8.06 -3.44 9.26
N ALA A 107 -7.11 -2.84 9.97
CA ALA A 107 -6.48 -3.43 11.14
C ALA A 107 -7.51 -3.68 12.26
N ASP A 108 -8.34 -2.68 12.55
CA ASP A 108 -9.36 -2.76 13.59
C ASP A 108 -10.42 -3.83 13.25
N LEU A 109 -10.65 -4.11 11.96
CA LEU A 109 -11.54 -5.16 11.48
C LEU A 109 -10.96 -6.57 11.61
N VAL A 110 -9.65 -6.74 11.81
CA VAL A 110 -8.98 -8.06 11.75
C VAL A 110 -9.50 -9.04 12.81
N ASN A 111 -9.97 -8.53 13.96
CA ASN A 111 -10.51 -9.34 15.05
C ASN A 111 -12.04 -9.47 15.01
N ARG A 112 -12.71 -8.86 14.02
CA ARG A 112 -14.17 -8.87 13.94
C ARG A 112 -14.65 -10.16 13.29
N GLU A 113 -15.58 -10.85 13.97
CA GLU A 113 -16.22 -12.04 13.41
C GLU A 113 -16.92 -11.72 12.07
N GLY A 114 -16.72 -12.58 11.08
CA GLY A 114 -17.29 -12.42 9.73
C GLY A 114 -16.56 -11.43 8.82
N ALA A 115 -15.44 -10.84 9.25
CA ALA A 115 -14.68 -9.88 8.43
C ALA A 115 -13.72 -10.51 7.40
N SER A 116 -13.50 -11.84 7.43
CA SER A 116 -12.48 -12.52 6.60
C SER A 116 -12.62 -12.22 5.12
N GLU A 117 -13.82 -12.40 4.55
CA GLU A 117 -14.07 -12.16 3.11
C GLU A 117 -13.78 -10.70 2.74
N ALA A 118 -14.19 -9.75 3.59
CA ALA A 118 -13.97 -8.33 3.35
C ALA A 118 -12.48 -7.96 3.43
N LEU A 119 -11.72 -8.58 4.34
CA LEU A 119 -10.28 -8.38 4.48
C LEU A 119 -9.51 -9.00 3.33
N GLU A 120 -9.94 -10.16 2.83
CA GLU A 120 -9.37 -10.80 1.63
C GLU A 120 -9.62 -9.95 0.37
N ASP A 121 -10.85 -9.47 0.18
CA ASP A 121 -11.18 -8.53 -0.89
C ASP A 121 -10.33 -7.25 -0.81
N ALA A 122 -10.17 -6.70 0.40
CA ALA A 122 -9.35 -5.52 0.63
C ALA A 122 -7.86 -5.78 0.32
N ALA A 123 -7.32 -6.96 0.67
CA ALA A 123 -5.94 -7.33 0.37
C ALA A 123 -5.66 -7.29 -1.15
N HIS A 124 -6.54 -7.90 -1.95
CA HIS A 124 -6.42 -7.86 -3.41
C HIS A 124 -6.58 -6.44 -3.98
N LEU A 125 -7.56 -5.67 -3.47
CA LEU A 125 -7.77 -4.30 -3.93
C LEU A 125 -6.59 -3.37 -3.58
N LEU A 126 -5.99 -3.51 -2.40
CA LEU A 126 -4.78 -2.79 -2.03
C LEU A 126 -3.62 -3.15 -2.96
N PHE A 127 -3.43 -4.44 -3.25
CA PHE A 127 -2.37 -4.87 -4.16
C PHE A 127 -2.58 -4.31 -5.58
N ASP A 128 -3.80 -4.40 -6.12
CA ASP A 128 -4.13 -3.82 -7.42
C ASP A 128 -3.96 -2.29 -7.43
N GLN A 129 -4.33 -1.60 -6.35
CA GLN A 129 -4.08 -0.16 -6.20
C GLN A 129 -2.59 0.17 -6.24
N ALA A 130 -1.76 -0.60 -5.54
CA ALA A 130 -0.32 -0.42 -5.55
C ALA A 130 0.25 -0.59 -6.97
N ARG A 131 -0.23 -1.59 -7.72
CA ARG A 131 0.15 -1.79 -9.13
C ARG A 131 -0.23 -0.61 -10.02
N ILE A 132 -1.44 -0.08 -9.84
CA ILE A 132 -1.91 1.09 -10.61
C ILE A 132 -1.03 2.32 -10.33
N LEU A 133 -0.68 2.58 -9.07
CA LEU A 133 0.18 3.71 -8.69
C LEU A 133 1.58 3.62 -9.33
N GLU A 134 2.10 2.40 -9.46
CA GLU A 134 3.37 2.13 -10.12
C GLU A 134 3.29 2.09 -11.66
N GLY A 135 2.07 2.22 -12.21
CA GLY A 135 1.82 2.17 -13.65
C GLY A 135 1.92 0.75 -14.24
N GLU A 136 1.78 -0.28 -13.41
CA GLU A 136 1.64 -1.65 -13.87
C GLU A 136 0.24 -1.93 -14.41
N THR A 137 0.15 -2.84 -15.38
CA THR A 137 -1.12 -3.37 -15.85
C THR A 137 -1.67 -4.39 -14.86
N LEU A 138 -2.95 -4.29 -14.53
CA LEU A 138 -3.62 -5.31 -13.73
C LEU A 138 -3.71 -6.63 -14.50
N PRO A 139 -3.44 -7.79 -13.85
CA PRO A 139 -3.54 -9.10 -14.48
C PRO A 139 -4.99 -9.49 -14.77
N ASP A 140 -5.93 -9.13 -13.89
CA ASP A 140 -7.37 -9.31 -14.09
C ASP A 140 -8.14 -8.02 -13.72
N PRO A 141 -8.27 -7.07 -14.67
CA PRO A 141 -9.06 -5.85 -14.45
C PRO A 141 -10.54 -6.12 -14.12
N ALA A 142 -11.09 -7.26 -14.57
CA ALA A 142 -12.48 -7.60 -14.32
C ALA A 142 -12.68 -8.06 -12.87
N ALA A 143 -11.73 -8.81 -12.29
CA ALA A 143 -11.73 -9.16 -10.88
C ALA A 143 -11.63 -7.91 -9.98
N PHE A 144 -10.70 -7.00 -10.29
CA PHE A 144 -10.57 -5.71 -9.59
C PHE A 144 -11.90 -4.94 -9.60
N SER A 145 -12.51 -4.78 -10.78
CA SER A 145 -13.79 -4.08 -10.94
C SER A 145 -14.92 -4.73 -10.14
N ARG A 146 -15.01 -6.07 -10.17
CA ARG A 146 -16.02 -6.82 -9.39
C ARG A 146 -15.84 -6.63 -7.88
N ARG A 147 -14.61 -6.74 -7.35
CA ARG A 147 -14.33 -6.55 -5.92
C ARG A 147 -14.63 -5.11 -5.48
N LEU A 148 -14.21 -4.13 -6.28
CA LEU A 148 -14.48 -2.71 -6.00
C LEU A 148 -15.98 -2.42 -5.97
N ALA A 149 -16.73 -2.87 -6.99
CA ALA A 149 -18.18 -2.70 -7.04
C ALA A 149 -18.88 -3.40 -5.87
N GLY A 150 -18.43 -4.61 -5.52
CA GLY A 150 -18.93 -5.36 -4.35
C GLY A 150 -18.73 -4.61 -3.05
N LEU A 151 -17.53 -4.08 -2.81
CA LEU A 151 -17.21 -3.32 -1.61
C LEU A 151 -18.03 -2.02 -1.53
N LEU A 152 -18.10 -1.24 -2.62
CA LEU A 152 -18.93 -0.03 -2.69
C LEU A 152 -20.41 -0.33 -2.41
N THR A 153 -20.95 -1.40 -2.98
CA THR A 153 -22.35 -1.82 -2.76
C THR A 153 -22.59 -2.17 -1.29
N LYS A 154 -21.67 -2.91 -0.66
CA LYS A 154 -21.73 -3.27 0.76
C LYS A 154 -21.70 -2.00 1.64
N THR A 155 -20.87 -1.01 1.30
CA THR A 155 -20.76 0.24 2.08
C THR A 155 -21.94 1.19 1.94
N LEU A 156 -22.60 1.24 0.77
CA LEU A 156 -23.72 2.15 0.52
C LEU A 156 -25.07 1.56 0.93
N SER A 157 -25.15 0.24 1.09
CA SER A 157 -26.37 -0.48 1.50
C SER A 157 -26.43 -0.77 3.00
N ALA A 158 -25.38 -0.43 3.75
CA ALA A 158 -25.27 -0.59 5.20
C ALA A 158 -25.67 0.70 5.94
#